data_AF-A0A7K7L6N9-F1
#
_entry.id   AF-A0A7K7L6N9-F1
#
_cell.length_a   1.000
_cell.length_b   1.000
_cell.length_c   1.000
_cell.angle_alpha   90.00
_cell.angle_beta   90.00
_cell.angle_gamma   90.00
#
_symmetry.space_group_name_H-M   'P 1'
#
loop_
_entity.id
_entity.type
_entity.pdbx_description
1 polymer ?
#
loop_
_entity_poly.entity_id
_entity_poly.type
_entity_poly.pdbx_seq_one_letter_code
_entity_poly.pdbx_strand_id
1 'polypeptide(L)'
;LQFVSFCRENQLSIAPLGVKESHQMAIFRIIAAILHLGNLEIQSERDGEACSMSSEDEHLNHFCGLLGVEQGQMQHWLCHRK
;
A
#
# COMPACT_ATOMS: atom_id res chain seq x y z
N LEU A 1 -2.45 4.49 7.27
CA LEU A 1 -3.31 5.65 7.66
C LEU A 1 -2.52 6.90 8.07
N GLN A 2 -1.37 6.76 8.74
CA GLN A 2 -0.59 7.89 9.24
C GLN A 2 -0.14 8.90 8.17
N PHE A 3 0.23 8.46 6.96
CA PHE A 3 0.59 9.39 5.87
C PHE A 3 -0.57 10.31 5.46
N VAL A 4 -1.78 9.76 5.34
CA VAL A 4 -2.98 10.53 4.97
C VAL A 4 -3.35 11.52 6.09
N SER A 5 -3.24 11.09 7.35
CA SER A 5 -3.40 11.99 8.50
C SER A 5 -2.32 13.07 8.52
N PHE A 6 -1.06 12.72 8.25
CA PHE A 6 0.05 13.66 8.16
C PHE A 6 -0.18 14.72 7.08
N CYS A 7 -0.65 14.34 5.89
CA CYS A 7 -1.01 15.29 4.82
C CYS A 7 -2.11 16.25 5.28
N ARG A 8 -3.11 15.76 6.03
CA ARG A 8 -4.18 16.59 6.58
C ARG A 8 -3.69 17.51 7.71
N GLU A 9 -2.91 16.99 8.64
CA GLU A 9 -2.35 17.73 9.79
C GLU A 9 -1.38 18.82 9.36
N ASN A 10 -0.53 18.53 8.37
CA ASN A 10 0.45 19.47 7.84
C ASN A 10 -0.10 20.31 6.67
N GLN A 11 -1.41 20.24 6.42
CA GLN A 11 -2.10 21.02 5.38
C GLN A 11 -1.45 20.89 3.99
N LEU A 12 -0.88 19.71 3.68
CA LEU A 12 -0.35 19.41 2.35
C LEU A 12 -1.52 19.30 1.39
N SER A 13 -1.67 20.33 0.56
CA SER A 13 -2.80 20.47 -0.35
C SER A 13 -2.32 20.74 -1.77
N ILE A 14 -2.91 20.02 -2.71
CA ILE A 14 -2.75 20.28 -4.14
C ILE A 14 -3.97 21.03 -4.71
N ALA A 15 -4.79 21.65 -3.85
CA ALA A 15 -5.94 22.46 -4.24
C ALA A 15 -5.59 23.60 -5.22
N PRO A 16 -4.41 24.27 -5.13
CA PRO A 16 -4.01 25.27 -6.12
C PRO A 16 -3.91 24.74 -7.56
N LEU A 17 -3.76 23.42 -7.73
CA LEU A 17 -3.78 22.76 -9.04
C LEU A 17 -5.21 22.43 -9.52
N GLY A 18 -6.25 22.91 -8.82
CA GLY A 18 -7.65 22.71 -9.17
C GLY A 18 -8.25 21.38 -8.70
N VAL A 19 -7.54 20.61 -7.87
CA VAL A 19 -8.00 19.29 -7.40
C VAL A 19 -8.91 19.45 -6.18
N LYS A 20 -10.14 18.93 -6.26
CA LYS A 20 -11.09 18.90 -5.13
C LYS A 20 -10.55 18.05 -3.98
N GLU A 21 -10.78 18.48 -2.74
CA GLU A 21 -10.33 17.78 -1.52
C GLU A 21 -10.70 16.29 -1.49
N SER A 22 -11.91 15.94 -1.94
CA SER A 22 -12.36 14.54 -2.05
C SER A 22 -11.48 13.68 -2.96
N HIS A 23 -10.92 14.27 -4.03
CA HIS A 23 -10.01 13.59 -4.94
C HIS A 23 -8.58 13.56 -4.40
N GLN A 24 -8.16 14.60 -3.67
CA GLN A 24 -6.85 14.62 -3.02
C GLN A 24 -6.70 13.45 -2.04
N MET A 25 -7.74 13.13 -1.28
CA MET A 25 -7.72 11.98 -0.37
C MET A 25 -7.53 10.66 -1.11
N ALA A 26 -8.17 10.48 -2.27
CA ALA A 26 -7.96 9.29 -3.09
C ALA A 26 -6.51 9.21 -3.59
N ILE A 27 -5.96 10.34 -4.06
CA ILE A 27 -4.57 10.42 -4.53
C ILE A 27 -3.58 10.08 -3.41
N PHE A 28 -3.73 10.69 -2.23
CA PHE A 28 -2.85 10.41 -1.10
C PHE A 28 -2.97 8.98 -0.59
N ARG A 29 -4.16 8.36 -0.64
CA ARG A 29 -4.34 6.93 -0.34
C ARG A 29 -3.58 6.05 -1.31
N ILE A 30 -3.63 6.35 -2.61
CA ILE A 30 -2.88 5.59 -3.63
C ILE A 30 -1.37 5.74 -3.42
N ILE A 31 -0.89 6.97 -3.21
CA ILE A 31 0.54 7.22 -2.94
C ILE A 31 0.98 6.46 -1.68
N ALA A 32 0.22 6.55 -0.58
CA ALA A 32 0.51 5.81 0.65
C ALA A 32 0.56 4.30 0.41
N ALA A 33 -0.38 3.75 -0.38
CA ALA A 33 -0.38 2.33 -0.70
C ALA A 33 0.90 1.94 -1.46
N ILE A 34 1.30 2.71 -2.48
CA ILE A 34 2.55 2.46 -3.22
C ILE A 34 3.77 2.49 -2.29
N LEU A 35 3.81 3.44 -1.35
CA LEU A 35 4.92 3.54 -0.39
C LEU A 35 4.98 2.32 0.55
N HIS A 36 3.84 1.85 1.05
CA HIS A 36 3.81 0.62 1.85
C HIS A 36 4.24 -0.60 1.01
N LEU A 37 3.76 -0.70 -0.24
CA LEU A 37 4.13 -1.80 -1.13
C LEU A 37 5.65 -1.88 -1.38
N GLY A 38 6.32 -0.72 -1.51
CA GLY A 38 7.76 -0.65 -1.70
C GLY A 38 8.60 -1.12 -0.50
N ASN A 39 8.00 -1.23 0.68
CA ASN A 39 8.65 -1.71 1.90
C ASN A 39 8.35 -3.18 2.21
N LEU A 40 7.65 -3.90 1.32
CA LEU A 40 7.40 -5.31 1.50
C LEU A 40 8.68 -6.12 1.34
N GLU A 41 8.96 -6.98 2.32
CA GLU A 41 10.04 -7.96 2.23
C GLU A 41 9.50 -9.28 1.65
N ILE A 42 9.95 -9.62 0.45
CA ILE A 42 9.65 -10.90 -0.20
C ILE A 42 10.79 -11.86 0.12
N GLN A 43 10.47 -12.96 0.79
CA GLN A 43 11.44 -13.98 1.16
C GLN A 43 11.45 -15.09 0.11
N SER A 44 12.61 -15.39 -0.46
CA SER A 44 12.78 -16.53 -1.36
C SER A 44 12.94 -17.82 -0.55
N GLU A 45 12.30 -18.89 -1.00
CA GLU A 45 12.56 -20.24 -0.46
C GLU A 45 13.89 -20.80 -0.98
N ARG A 46 14.39 -21.87 -0.36
CA ARG A 46 15.78 -22.38 -0.54
C ARG A 46 16.15 -22.72 -1.98
N ASP A 47 15.17 -23.09 -2.80
CA ASP A 47 15.39 -23.49 -4.20
C ASP A 47 15.11 -22.36 -5.20
N GLY A 48 14.70 -21.17 -4.74
CA GLY A 48 14.45 -20.00 -5.61
C GLY A 48 13.20 -20.10 -6.50
N GLU A 49 12.53 -21.25 -6.50
CA GLU A 49 11.31 -21.50 -7.30
C GLU A 49 10.03 -20.96 -6.64
N ALA A 50 10.09 -20.59 -5.36
CA ALA A 50 8.98 -20.05 -4.60
C ALA A 50 9.42 -18.87 -3.74
N CYS A 51 8.48 -17.97 -3.47
CA CYS A 51 8.65 -16.91 -2.50
C CYS A 51 7.41 -16.81 -1.60
N SER A 52 7.61 -16.24 -0.42
CA SER A 52 6.56 -16.00 0.54
C SER A 52 6.73 -14.62 1.18
N MET A 53 5.64 -14.16 1.80
CA MET A 53 5.61 -12.95 2.62
C MET A 53 4.97 -13.31 3.97
N SER A 54 5.33 -12.57 5.01
CA SER A 54 4.68 -12.75 6.32
C SER A 54 3.22 -12.29 6.24
N SER A 55 2.30 -13.14 6.72
CA SER A 55 0.89 -12.77 6.88
C SER A 55 0.67 -11.67 7.93
N GLU A 56 1.68 -11.40 8.77
CA GLU A 56 1.66 -10.37 9.81
C GLU A 56 2.41 -9.11 9.37
N ASP A 57 2.85 -9.02 8.11
CA ASP A 57 3.55 -7.86 7.58
C ASP A 57 2.68 -6.59 7.69
N GLU A 58 3.18 -5.61 8.43
CA GLU A 58 2.48 -4.34 8.68
C GLU A 58 2.26 -3.56 7.38
N HIS A 59 3.24 -3.54 6.47
CA HIS A 59 3.15 -2.80 5.22
C HIS A 59 2.09 -3.42 4.30
N LEU A 60 1.99 -4.74 4.25
CA LEU A 60 0.95 -5.44 3.49
C LEU A 60 -0.44 -5.12 4.05
N ASN A 61 -0.58 -5.12 5.37
CA ASN A 61 -1.82 -4.75 6.05
C ASN A 61 -2.26 -3.32 5.73
N HIS A 62 -1.35 -2.34 5.80
CA HIS A 62 -1.67 -0.96 5.44
C HIS A 62 -2.02 -0.81 3.97
N PHE A 63 -1.26 -1.46 3.07
CA PHE A 63 -1.55 -1.47 1.63
C PHE A 63 -2.96 -1.97 1.35
N CYS A 64 -3.32 -3.14 1.89
CA CYS A 64 -4.62 -3.76 1.73
C CYS A 64 -5.75 -2.88 2.31
N GLY A 65 -5.55 -2.31 3.50
CA GLY A 65 -6.52 -1.39 4.12
C GLY A 65 -6.70 -0.07 3.36
N LEU A 66 -5.64 0.45 2.74
CA LEU A 66 -5.72 1.69 1.95
C LEU A 66 -6.50 1.50 0.66
N LEU A 67 -6.34 0.36 -0.01
CA LEU A 67 -7.01 0.05 -1.29
C LEU A 67 -8.32 -0.72 -1.13
N GLY A 68 -8.62 -1.24 0.06
CA GLY A 68 -9.82 -2.04 0.31
C GLY A 68 -9.79 -3.42 -0.35
N VAL A 69 -8.60 -4.04 -0.42
CA VAL A 69 -8.40 -5.37 -1.02
C VAL A 69 -8.09 -6.41 0.06
N GLU A 70 -8.39 -7.68 -0.23
CA GLU A 70 -8.14 -8.77 0.70
C GLU A 70 -6.65 -9.15 0.75
N GLN A 71 -6.11 -9.28 1.96
CA GLN A 71 -4.70 -9.57 2.20
C GLN A 71 -4.27 -10.94 1.65
N GLY A 72 -5.04 -12.00 1.93
CA GLY A 72 -4.70 -13.36 1.49
C GLY A 72 -4.65 -13.49 -0.04
N GLN A 73 -5.58 -12.85 -0.74
CA GLN A 73 -5.55 -12.79 -2.20
C GLN A 73 -4.33 -12.02 -2.71
N MET A 74 -4.04 -10.86 -2.11
CA MET A 74 -2.89 -10.04 -2.53
C MET A 74 -1.57 -10.79 -2.34
N GLN A 75 -1.39 -11.47 -1.20
CA GLN A 75 -0.23 -12.29 -0.93
C GLN A 75 -0.08 -13.40 -1.98
N HIS A 76 -1.17 -14.09 -2.31
CA HIS A 76 -1.16 -15.10 -3.35
C HIS A 76 -0.72 -14.51 -4.70
N TRP A 77 -1.30 -13.39 -5.13
CA TRP A 77 -0.97 -12.75 -6.42
C TRP A 77 0.46 -12.22 -6.52
N LEU A 78 1.05 -11.78 -5.40
CA LEU A 78 2.42 -11.27 -5.37
C LEU A 78 3.47 -12.39 -5.42
N CYS A 79 3.14 -13.57 -4.87
CA CYS A 79 4.07 -14.71 -4.80
C CYS A 79 3.84 -15.77 -5.90
N HIS A 80 2.70 -15.74 -6.59
CA HIS A 80 2.34 -16.76 -7.60
C HIS A 80 2.02 -16.12 -8.94
N ARG A 81 2.58 -16.70 -10.00
CA ARG A 81 2.24 -16.37 -11.38
C ARG A 81 1.03 -17.21 -11.83
N LYS A 82 0.12 -16.63 -12.61
CA LYS A 82 -0.96 -17.37 -13.30
C LYS A 82 -0.43 -18.33 -14.35
#